data_AF-A0AAV4QSD8-F1
#
_entry.id   AF-A0AAV4QSD8-F1
#
_cell.length_a   1.000
_cell.length_b   1.000
_cell.length_c   1.000
_cell.angle_alpha   90.00
_cell.angle_beta   90.00
_cell.angle_gamma   90.00
#
_symmetry.space_group_name_H-M   'P 1'
#
loop_
_entity.id
_entity.type
_entity.pdbx_description
1 polymer ?
#
loop_
_entity_poly.entity_id
_entity_poly.type
_entity_poly.pdbx_seq_one_letter_code
_entity_poly.pdbx_strand_id
1 'polypeptide(L)'
;MWLGTPDDFWPAAVLALGTTITACILLIILIAKDAGVAVHANYPATSTTKFFLAFGTIYFSFGGAASFPTFQNDMKNRNDFPKAATMGFAFLLLLYLPVAVLGYVTYGDKVEEDVIDSITPSTIKSIIQILLALHMLFAFLLVINATSQEFEEFFKILTVKFGWKRMAIRSSMMLFIVFVAQSIPKFGKVLNLVGGSAITLTASVFPCIFYYRLCSLRSHDLKWPERRIPIHEKIYLIVIIVYGILGGCMSTYAAVKDIAEPKSFVPPCYVNLTAENNDSKVDDESPKETNRERSGYSLWIAVILLRVE
;
A
#
# COMPACT_ATOMS: atom_id res chain seq x y z
N MET A 1 20.33 0.35 3.03
CA MET A 1 19.62 0.17 4.31
C MET A 1 20.08 -1.15 4.92
N TRP A 2 20.98 -1.04 5.90
CA TRP A 2 21.94 -2.08 6.31
C TRP A 2 21.54 -2.79 7.60
N LEU A 3 20.24 -2.94 7.77
CA LEU A 3 19.59 -3.20 9.05
C LEU A 3 19.29 -4.70 9.19
N GLY A 4 19.30 -5.19 10.44
CA GLY A 4 19.15 -6.59 10.87
C GLY A 4 17.73 -7.16 10.71
N THR A 5 17.30 -8.04 11.62
CA THR A 5 15.95 -8.63 11.62
C THR A 5 14.91 -7.63 12.17
N PRO A 6 13.61 -7.74 11.82
CA PRO A 6 12.51 -6.91 12.35
C PRO A 6 12.50 -6.70 13.87
N ASP A 7 13.06 -7.61 14.66
CA ASP A 7 13.25 -7.50 16.12
C ASP A 7 14.06 -6.25 16.52
N ASP A 8 15.04 -5.86 15.71
CA ASP A 8 15.88 -4.67 15.95
C ASP A 8 15.15 -3.33 15.64
N PHE A 9 13.94 -3.38 15.07
CA PHE A 9 13.21 -2.22 14.51
C PHE A 9 11.87 -1.93 15.19
N TRP A 10 11.63 -2.48 16.38
CA TRP A 10 10.41 -2.17 17.13
C TRP A 10 10.17 -0.66 17.36
N PRO A 11 11.18 0.22 17.53
CA PRO A 11 10.92 1.66 17.66
C PRO A 11 10.35 2.27 16.37
N ALA A 12 10.78 1.78 15.20
CA ALA A 12 10.24 2.24 13.91
C ALA A 12 8.76 1.84 13.78
N ALA A 13 8.38 0.64 14.24
CA ALA A 13 6.98 0.22 14.28
C ALA A 13 6.13 1.09 15.22
N VAL A 14 6.64 1.40 16.42
CA VAL A 14 5.95 2.28 17.37
C VAL A 14 5.81 3.71 16.82
N LEU A 15 6.87 4.25 16.19
CA LEU A 15 6.82 5.56 15.56
C LEU A 15 5.84 5.59 14.38
N ALA A 16 5.86 4.58 13.50
CA ALA A 16 4.93 4.46 12.38
C ALA A 16 3.47 4.44 12.86
N LEU A 17 3.17 3.69 13.93
CA LEU A 17 1.84 3.63 14.53
C LEU A 17 1.46 4.98 15.16
N GLY A 18 2.35 5.57 15.96
CA GLY A 18 2.10 6.84 16.64
C GLY A 18 1.81 7.99 15.67
N THR A 19 2.59 8.11 14.59
CA THR A 19 2.36 9.15 13.57
C THR A 19 1.06 8.92 12.80
N THR A 20 0.72 7.67 12.46
CA THR A 20 -0.54 7.35 11.77
C THR A 20 -1.76 7.63 12.63
N ILE A 21 -1.75 7.21 13.90
CA ILE A 21 -2.86 7.45 14.82
C ILE A 21 -3.10 8.96 14.96
N THR A 22 -2.02 9.71 15.19
CA THR A 22 -2.09 11.17 15.33
C THR A 22 -2.62 11.81 14.04
N ALA A 23 -2.12 11.37 12.87
CA ALA A 23 -2.58 11.85 11.58
C ALA A 23 -4.07 11.54 11.35
N CYS A 24 -4.53 10.31 11.61
CA CYS A 24 -5.93 9.92 11.47
C CYS A 24 -6.85 10.74 12.38
N ILE A 25 -6.46 10.99 13.63
CA ILE A 25 -7.24 11.83 14.56
C ILE A 25 -7.36 13.26 14.03
N LEU A 26 -6.24 13.88 13.63
CA LEU A 26 -6.24 15.23 13.07
C LEU A 26 -7.05 15.30 11.77
N LEU A 27 -6.95 14.27 10.94
CA LEU A 27 -7.69 14.14 9.68
C LEU A 27 -9.20 14.07 9.93
N ILE A 28 -9.64 13.23 10.86
CA ILE A 28 -11.06 13.14 11.25
C ILE A 28 -11.59 14.48 11.76
N ILE A 29 -10.82 15.17 12.62
CA ILE A 29 -11.20 16.50 13.14
C ILE A 29 -11.36 17.51 12.00
N LEU A 30 -10.45 17.49 11.03
CA LEU A 30 -10.45 18.45 9.93
C LEU A 30 -11.58 18.17 8.93
N ILE A 31 -11.84 16.89 8.61
CA ILE A 31 -12.99 16.47 7.80
C ILE A 31 -14.30 16.87 8.49
N ALA A 32 -14.41 16.68 9.80
CA ALA A 32 -15.60 17.08 10.55
C ALA A 32 -15.81 18.61 10.56
N LYS A 33 -14.73 19.39 10.61
CA LYS A 33 -14.79 20.85 10.48
C LYS A 33 -15.25 21.26 9.08
N ASP A 34 -14.70 20.64 8.04
CA ASP A 34 -15.08 20.89 6.65
C ASP A 34 -16.54 20.49 6.41
N ALA A 35 -17.06 19.42 7.04
CA ALA A 35 -18.46 19.02 6.96
C ALA A 35 -19.44 20.10 7.44
N GLY A 36 -19.03 20.93 8.42
CA GLY A 36 -19.84 22.06 8.91
C GLY A 36 -19.89 23.26 7.96
N VAL A 37 -19.00 23.30 6.96
CA VAL A 37 -18.84 24.41 6.00
C VAL A 37 -19.15 23.98 4.56
N ALA A 38 -19.08 22.68 4.28
CA ALA A 38 -19.23 22.11 2.95
C ALA A 38 -20.66 22.31 2.41
N VAL A 39 -20.76 22.94 1.25
CA VAL A 39 -22.02 23.05 0.49
C VAL A 39 -22.26 21.73 -0.25
N HIS A 40 -23.42 21.12 0.03
CA HIS A 40 -24.00 19.90 -0.57
C HIS A 40 -23.04 19.03 -1.42
N ALA A 41 -22.53 17.96 -0.82
CA ALA A 41 -21.85 16.88 -1.53
C ALA A 41 -22.82 16.16 -2.49
N ASN A 42 -22.33 15.84 -3.69
CA ASN A 42 -23.07 15.06 -4.68
C ASN A 42 -22.63 13.58 -4.62
N TYR A 43 -23.59 12.67 -4.76
CA TYR A 43 -23.39 11.22 -4.64
C TYR A 43 -23.83 10.52 -5.92
N PRO A 44 -22.97 10.50 -6.97
CA PRO A 44 -23.31 9.87 -8.22
C PRO A 44 -23.46 8.36 -8.06
N ALA A 45 -24.33 7.75 -8.87
CA ALA A 45 -24.49 6.31 -8.92
C ALA A 45 -23.16 5.60 -9.24
N THR A 46 -22.90 4.48 -8.59
CA THR A 46 -21.69 3.69 -8.79
C THR A 46 -21.73 2.96 -10.12
N SER A 47 -20.64 3.04 -10.89
CA SER A 47 -20.47 2.24 -12.11
C SER A 47 -19.75 0.93 -11.79
N THR A 48 -19.97 -0.09 -12.62
CA THR A 48 -19.31 -1.40 -12.49
C THR A 48 -17.78 -1.27 -12.51
N THR A 49 -17.23 -0.37 -13.33
CA THR A 49 -15.78 -0.11 -13.37
C THR A 49 -15.29 0.45 -12.03
N LYS A 50 -15.97 1.46 -11.47
CA LYS A 50 -15.59 2.06 -10.18
C LYS A 50 -15.67 1.04 -9.04
N PHE A 51 -16.66 0.15 -9.07
CA PHE A 51 -16.77 -0.95 -8.10
C PHE A 51 -15.53 -1.86 -8.12
N PHE A 52 -15.10 -2.30 -9.30
CA PHE A 52 -13.94 -3.17 -9.44
C PHE A 52 -12.60 -2.45 -9.21
N LEU A 53 -12.51 -1.14 -9.46
CA LEU A 53 -11.36 -0.34 -9.03
C LEU A 53 -11.29 -0.26 -7.50
N ALA A 54 -12.41 0.03 -6.83
CA ALA A 54 -12.49 0.06 -5.36
C ALA A 54 -12.16 -1.29 -4.73
N PHE A 55 -12.57 -2.41 -5.35
CA PHE A 55 -12.15 -3.75 -4.94
C PHE A 55 -10.62 -3.85 -4.87
N GLY A 56 -9.92 -3.35 -5.90
CA GLY A 56 -8.47 -3.33 -5.96
C GLY A 56 -7.87 -2.48 -4.85
N THR A 57 -8.37 -1.25 -4.67
CA THR A 57 -7.90 -0.36 -3.58
C THR A 57 -8.06 -1.02 -2.21
N ILE A 58 -9.22 -1.61 -1.94
CA ILE A 58 -9.51 -2.28 -0.65
C ILE A 58 -8.54 -3.46 -0.44
N TYR A 59 -8.35 -4.31 -1.44
CA TYR A 59 -7.40 -5.41 -1.33
C TYR A 59 -5.97 -4.91 -1.08
N PHE A 60 -5.56 -3.83 -1.74
CA PHE A 60 -4.28 -3.20 -1.47
C PHE A 60 -4.15 -2.74 -0.01
N SER A 61 -5.18 -2.05 0.51
CA SER A 61 -5.21 -1.56 1.89
C SER A 61 -5.11 -2.67 2.95
N PHE A 62 -5.59 -3.88 2.64
CA PHE A 62 -5.50 -5.05 3.54
C PHE A 62 -4.39 -6.05 3.14
N GLY A 63 -3.42 -5.61 2.34
CA GLY A 63 -2.26 -6.40 1.94
C GLY A 63 -1.29 -6.71 3.08
N GLY A 64 -0.18 -7.39 2.75
CA GLY A 64 0.89 -7.70 3.70
C GLY A 64 0.96 -9.17 4.14
N ALA A 65 0.01 -10.01 3.71
CA ALA A 65 -0.01 -11.43 4.02
C ALA A 65 1.28 -12.18 3.61
N ALA A 66 1.97 -11.71 2.57
CA ALA A 66 3.25 -12.27 2.13
C ALA A 66 4.38 -12.13 3.16
N SER A 67 4.31 -11.12 4.03
CA SER A 67 5.32 -10.87 5.08
C SER A 67 4.98 -11.56 6.41
N PHE A 68 3.80 -12.19 6.51
CA PHE A 68 3.35 -12.83 7.74
C PHE A 68 4.25 -13.98 8.21
N PRO A 69 4.78 -14.86 7.34
CA PRO A 69 5.70 -15.90 7.77
C PRO A 69 6.98 -15.32 8.41
N THR A 70 7.54 -14.27 7.81
CA THR A 70 8.70 -13.54 8.36
C THR A 70 8.37 -12.96 9.73
N PHE A 71 7.25 -12.23 9.84
CA PHE A 71 6.80 -11.66 11.12
C PHE A 71 6.57 -12.73 12.19
N GLN A 72 5.93 -13.85 11.83
CA GLN A 72 5.68 -14.96 12.74
C GLN A 72 6.98 -15.63 13.18
N ASN A 73 7.97 -15.78 12.30
CA ASN A 73 9.25 -16.38 12.64
C ASN A 73 10.06 -15.54 13.63
N ASP A 74 9.91 -14.22 13.57
CA ASP A 74 10.57 -13.26 14.46
C ASP A 74 9.87 -13.09 15.82
N MET A 75 8.61 -13.55 15.96
CA MET A 75 7.91 -13.48 17.24
C MET A 75 8.55 -14.40 18.30
N LYS A 76 8.77 -13.85 19.50
CA LYS A 76 9.19 -14.62 20.70
C LYS A 76 8.34 -15.87 20.92
N ASN A 77 7.03 -15.77 20.71
CA ASN A 77 6.11 -16.91 20.71
C ASN A 77 5.30 -16.93 19.40
N ARG A 78 5.68 -17.83 18.49
CA ARG A 78 5.04 -17.98 17.15
C ARG A 78 3.56 -18.36 17.22
N ASN A 79 3.12 -18.95 18.33
CA ASN A 79 1.72 -19.36 18.53
C ASN A 79 0.79 -18.17 18.80
N ASP A 80 1.32 -17.00 19.15
CA ASP A 80 0.52 -15.79 19.38
C ASP A 80 0.25 -14.99 18.08
N PHE A 81 0.84 -15.41 16.95
CA PHE A 81 0.66 -14.74 15.66
C PHE A 81 -0.81 -14.55 15.24
N PRO A 82 -1.71 -15.55 15.35
CA PRO A 82 -3.11 -15.36 15.00
C PRO A 82 -3.81 -14.26 15.81
N LYS A 83 -3.46 -14.13 17.10
CA LYS A 83 -3.99 -13.06 17.96
C LYS A 83 -3.47 -11.70 17.51
N ALA A 84 -2.16 -11.60 17.29
CA ALA A 84 -1.51 -10.37 16.82
C ALA A 84 -2.09 -9.90 15.47
N ALA A 85 -2.23 -10.81 14.50
CA ALA A 85 -2.81 -10.51 13.19
C ALA A 85 -4.28 -10.06 13.31
N THR A 86 -5.09 -10.74 14.13
CA THR A 86 -6.50 -10.37 14.34
C THR A 86 -6.64 -8.99 14.96
N MET A 87 -5.85 -8.69 16.00
CA MET A 87 -5.83 -7.36 16.64
C MET A 87 -5.35 -6.28 15.66
N GLY A 88 -4.32 -6.57 14.86
CA GLY A 88 -3.80 -5.65 13.85
C GLY A 88 -4.84 -5.28 12.79
N PHE A 89 -5.54 -6.27 12.23
CA PHE A 89 -6.60 -6.02 11.25
C PHE A 89 -7.82 -5.30 11.84
N ALA A 90 -8.21 -5.63 13.07
CA ALA A 90 -9.28 -4.92 13.77
C ALA A 90 -8.92 -3.43 13.97
N PHE A 91 -7.66 -3.16 14.34
CA PHE A 91 -7.16 -1.80 14.51
C PHE A 91 -7.05 -1.03 13.18
N LEU A 92 -6.58 -1.68 12.11
CA LEU A 92 -6.57 -1.12 10.75
C LEU A 92 -7.99 -0.71 10.32
N LEU A 93 -8.97 -1.58 10.53
CA LEU A 93 -10.37 -1.29 10.19
C LEU A 93 -10.90 -0.08 10.98
N LEU A 94 -10.54 0.03 12.26
CA LEU A 94 -10.91 1.16 13.12
C LEU A 94 -10.30 2.49 12.64
N LEU A 95 -9.12 2.47 12.03
CA LEU A 95 -8.50 3.66 11.46
C LEU A 95 -9.08 4.01 10.08
N TYR A 96 -9.32 3.01 9.23
CA TYR A 96 -9.74 3.21 7.84
C TYR A 96 -11.21 3.60 7.73
N LEU A 97 -12.13 2.91 8.42
CA LEU A 97 -13.56 3.12 8.25
C LEU A 97 -14.00 4.56 8.57
N PRO A 98 -13.61 5.17 9.71
CA PRO A 98 -14.05 6.54 10.01
C PRO A 98 -13.55 7.55 8.98
N VAL A 99 -12.30 7.44 8.55
CA VAL A 99 -11.72 8.34 7.54
C VAL A 99 -12.43 8.18 6.20
N ALA A 100 -12.63 6.94 5.74
CA ALA A 100 -13.29 6.66 4.47
C ALA A 100 -14.76 7.12 4.46
N VAL A 101 -15.52 6.80 5.52
CA VAL A 101 -16.93 7.18 5.64
C VAL A 101 -17.08 8.69 5.76
N LEU A 102 -16.37 9.32 6.70
CA LEU A 102 -16.49 10.77 6.90
C LEU A 102 -15.98 11.54 5.69
N GLY A 103 -14.86 11.12 5.08
CA GLY A 103 -14.34 11.75 3.88
C GLY A 103 -15.33 11.71 2.72
N TYR A 104 -15.94 10.55 2.46
CA TYR A 104 -16.93 10.42 1.39
C TYR A 104 -18.23 11.19 1.69
N VAL A 105 -18.72 11.18 2.93
CA VAL A 105 -19.91 11.94 3.34
C VAL A 105 -19.66 13.46 3.26
N THR A 106 -18.46 13.93 3.54
CA THR A 106 -18.15 15.36 3.50
C THR A 106 -17.94 15.87 2.07
N TYR A 107 -17.20 15.14 1.24
CA TYR A 107 -16.74 15.62 -0.06
C TYR A 107 -17.48 15.00 -1.27
N GLY A 108 -18.14 13.85 -1.11
CA GLY A 108 -18.90 13.19 -2.18
C GLY A 108 -18.04 12.86 -3.40
N ASP A 109 -18.48 13.30 -4.59
CA ASP A 109 -17.76 13.15 -5.86
C ASP A 109 -16.51 14.04 -6.01
N LYS A 110 -16.25 14.93 -5.05
CA LYS A 110 -15.05 15.79 -5.01
C LYS A 110 -13.89 15.16 -4.22
N VAL A 111 -14.03 13.91 -3.76
CA VAL A 111 -12.92 13.18 -3.16
C VAL A 111 -11.84 12.91 -4.21
N GLU A 112 -10.64 13.39 -3.96
CA GLU A 112 -9.42 13.10 -4.70
C GLU A 112 -8.88 11.70 -4.37
N GLU A 113 -7.95 11.17 -5.19
CA GLU A 113 -7.32 9.86 -4.95
C GLU A 113 -6.65 9.77 -3.56
N ASP A 114 -6.11 10.90 -3.07
CA ASP A 114 -5.72 11.09 -1.67
C ASP A 114 -6.73 12.04 -0.99
N VAL A 115 -7.40 11.53 0.05
CA VAL A 115 -8.39 12.30 0.82
C VAL A 115 -7.81 13.59 1.40
N ILE A 116 -6.50 13.64 1.70
CA ILE A 116 -5.84 14.83 2.23
C ILE A 116 -5.91 15.98 1.23
N ASP A 117 -5.86 15.67 -0.07
CA ASP A 117 -5.91 16.68 -1.13
C ASP A 117 -7.30 17.30 -1.28
N SER A 118 -8.35 16.57 -0.88
CA SER A 118 -9.73 17.08 -0.82
C SER A 118 -9.93 18.12 0.29
N ILE A 119 -9.03 18.17 1.28
CA ILE A 119 -9.16 19.03 2.45
C ILE A 119 -8.68 20.46 2.15
N THR A 120 -9.40 21.43 2.72
CA THR A 120 -9.06 22.85 2.66
C THR A 120 -7.62 23.13 3.14
N PRO A 121 -6.82 23.94 2.40
CA PRO A 121 -5.48 24.36 2.85
C PRO A 121 -5.47 24.90 4.28
N SER A 122 -4.61 24.33 5.13
CA SER A 122 -4.38 24.81 6.49
C SER A 122 -3.04 24.32 7.02
N THR A 123 -2.51 24.96 8.06
CA THR A 123 -1.28 24.49 8.73
C THR A 123 -1.45 23.07 9.27
N ILE A 124 -2.66 22.71 9.74
CA ILE A 124 -2.97 21.36 10.23
C ILE A 124 -2.88 20.34 9.10
N LYS A 125 -3.36 20.66 7.88
CA LYS A 125 -3.19 19.81 6.69
C LYS A 125 -1.71 19.51 6.43
N SER A 126 -0.84 20.52 6.50
CA SER A 126 0.60 20.32 6.32
C SER A 126 1.22 19.44 7.42
N ILE A 127 0.77 19.58 8.67
CA ILE A 127 1.22 18.71 9.77
C ILE A 127 0.80 17.26 9.52
N ILE A 128 -0.44 17.02 9.05
CA ILE A 128 -0.92 15.67 8.69
C ILE A 128 -0.05 15.07 7.58
N GLN A 129 0.27 15.85 6.53
CA GLN A 129 1.14 15.40 5.44
C GLN A 129 2.53 15.01 5.96
N ILE A 130 3.12 15.78 6.88
CA ILE A 130 4.40 15.44 7.51
C ILE A 130 4.30 14.15 8.33
N LEU A 131 3.25 14.00 9.15
CA LEU A 131 3.05 12.80 9.97
C LEU A 131 2.89 11.55 9.10
N LEU A 132 2.15 11.64 8.00
CA LEU A 132 1.97 10.53 7.08
C LEU A 132 3.22 10.25 6.24
N ALA A 133 4.00 11.28 5.88
CA ALA A 133 5.32 11.09 5.28
C ALA A 133 6.26 10.32 6.24
N LEU A 134 6.26 10.66 7.53
CA LEU A 134 7.01 9.92 8.56
C LEU A 134 6.50 8.49 8.72
N HIS A 135 5.17 8.28 8.72
CA HIS A 135 4.59 6.94 8.72
C HIS A 135 5.08 6.12 7.52
N MET A 136 4.98 6.67 6.31
CA MET A 136 5.44 6.03 5.09
C MET A 136 6.93 5.68 5.15
N LEU A 137 7.76 6.58 5.68
CA LEU A 137 9.18 6.32 5.88
C LEU A 137 9.38 5.07 6.77
N PHE A 138 8.83 5.06 7.98
CA PHE A 138 9.03 3.95 8.91
C PHE A 138 8.36 2.65 8.45
N ALA A 139 7.16 2.71 7.86
CA ALA A 139 6.47 1.56 7.30
C ALA A 139 7.28 0.96 6.13
N PHE A 140 7.83 1.81 5.27
CA PHE A 140 8.72 1.38 4.19
C PHE A 140 9.95 0.66 4.74
N LEU A 141 10.57 1.16 5.82
CA LEU A 141 11.71 0.50 6.46
C LEU A 141 11.36 -0.94 6.90
N LEU A 142 10.19 -1.14 7.48
CA LEU A 142 9.75 -2.46 7.95
C LEU A 142 9.51 -3.42 6.78
N VAL A 143 8.76 -2.96 5.77
CA VAL A 143 8.38 -3.78 4.62
C VAL A 143 9.58 -4.12 3.75
N ILE A 144 10.44 -3.16 3.43
CA ILE A 144 11.60 -3.41 2.56
C ILE A 144 12.58 -4.39 3.18
N ASN A 145 12.71 -4.40 4.51
CA ASN A 145 13.58 -5.34 5.20
C ASN A 145 13.05 -6.77 5.11
N ALA A 146 11.76 -6.99 5.37
CA ALA A 146 11.13 -8.30 5.22
C ALA A 146 11.27 -8.81 3.78
N THR A 147 10.92 -7.98 2.79
CA THR A 147 11.07 -8.32 1.37
C THR A 147 12.53 -8.63 1.01
N SER A 148 13.50 -7.87 1.54
CA SER A 148 14.92 -8.13 1.28
C SER A 148 15.36 -9.50 1.80
N GLN A 149 14.87 -9.93 2.96
CA GLN A 149 15.21 -11.24 3.53
C GLN A 149 14.65 -12.39 2.67
N GLU A 150 13.42 -12.26 2.19
CA GLU A 150 12.82 -13.25 1.27
C GLU A 150 13.64 -13.40 -0.02
N PHE A 151 14.09 -12.27 -0.59
CA PHE A 151 14.96 -12.29 -1.78
C PHE A 151 16.35 -12.86 -1.47
N GLU A 152 16.95 -12.53 -0.32
CA GLU A 152 18.22 -13.11 0.13
C GLU A 152 18.12 -14.63 0.29
N GLU A 153 17.03 -15.14 0.85
CA GLU A 153 16.75 -16.58 0.97
C GLU A 153 16.54 -17.24 -0.39
N PHE A 154 15.77 -16.60 -1.28
CA PHE A 154 15.53 -17.08 -2.65
C PHE A 154 16.83 -17.25 -3.44
N PHE A 155 17.75 -16.29 -3.32
CA PHE A 155 19.08 -16.34 -3.94
C PHE A 155 20.12 -17.13 -3.13
N LYS A 156 19.72 -17.77 -2.02
CA LYS A 156 20.57 -18.57 -1.12
C LYS A 156 21.76 -17.79 -0.57
N ILE A 157 21.59 -16.50 -0.33
CA ILE A 157 22.59 -15.62 0.28
C ILE A 157 22.35 -15.65 1.79
N LEU A 158 22.66 -16.79 2.40
CA LEU A 158 22.40 -17.11 3.81
C LEU A 158 23.46 -16.50 4.77
N THR A 159 24.21 -15.50 4.32
CA THR A 159 25.36 -15.00 5.09
C THR A 159 24.90 -13.99 6.13
N VAL A 160 25.05 -14.32 7.42
CA VAL A 160 24.83 -13.42 8.57
C VAL A 160 25.77 -12.19 8.53
N LYS A 161 26.87 -12.25 7.76
CA LYS A 161 27.85 -11.17 7.63
C LYS A 161 27.53 -10.23 6.45
N PHE A 162 27.90 -8.96 6.60
CA PHE A 162 27.94 -7.98 5.52
C PHE A 162 28.74 -8.52 4.32
N GLY A 163 28.06 -8.86 3.25
CA GLY A 163 28.66 -9.34 2.00
C GLY A 163 28.18 -8.50 0.82
N TRP A 164 29.08 -8.23 -0.12
CA TRP A 164 28.78 -7.43 -1.33
C TRP A 164 27.56 -7.94 -2.12
N LYS A 165 27.29 -9.26 -2.09
CA LYS A 165 26.08 -9.85 -2.73
C LYS A 165 24.78 -9.36 -2.10
N ARG A 166 24.74 -9.26 -0.76
CA ARG A 166 23.61 -8.70 -0.01
C ARG A 166 23.44 -7.22 -0.31
N MET A 167 24.56 -6.50 -0.41
CA MET A 167 24.57 -5.09 -0.84
C MET A 167 23.94 -4.93 -2.23
N ALA A 168 24.37 -5.75 -3.20
CA ALA A 168 23.91 -5.67 -4.58
C ALA A 168 22.41 -5.94 -4.72
N ILE A 169 21.87 -6.97 -4.06
CA ILE A 169 20.44 -7.29 -4.14
C ILE A 169 19.59 -6.19 -3.51
N ARG A 170 19.91 -5.74 -2.30
CA ARG A 170 19.14 -4.68 -1.64
C ARG A 170 19.17 -3.36 -2.43
N SER A 171 20.33 -3.00 -2.99
CA SER A 171 20.46 -1.82 -3.84
C SER A 171 19.68 -1.97 -5.16
N SER A 172 19.71 -3.16 -5.78
CA SER A 172 18.96 -3.44 -7.00
C SER A 172 17.44 -3.37 -6.76
N MET A 173 16.94 -3.92 -5.65
CA MET A 173 15.53 -3.81 -5.26
C MET A 173 15.12 -2.35 -5.05
N MET A 174 15.94 -1.57 -4.36
CA MET A 174 15.67 -0.14 -4.15
C MET A 174 15.62 0.62 -5.48
N LEU A 175 16.57 0.38 -6.37
CA LEU A 175 16.61 1.02 -7.68
C LEU A 175 15.37 0.66 -8.51
N PHE A 176 14.92 -0.59 -8.45
CA PHE A 176 13.70 -1.03 -9.12
C PHE A 176 12.45 -0.33 -8.56
N ILE A 177 12.34 -0.20 -7.24
CA ILE A 177 11.22 0.51 -6.60
C ILE A 177 11.20 1.98 -7.05
N VAL A 178 12.37 2.65 -7.05
CA VAL A 178 12.48 4.04 -7.52
C VAL A 178 12.10 4.16 -9.00
N PHE A 179 12.54 3.23 -9.84
CA PHE A 179 12.19 3.20 -11.25
C PHE A 179 10.67 3.09 -11.47
N VAL A 180 10.00 2.19 -10.76
CA VAL A 180 8.53 2.04 -10.83
C VAL A 180 7.84 3.30 -10.32
N ALA A 181 8.31 3.88 -9.21
CA ALA A 181 7.74 5.10 -8.63
C ALA A 181 7.84 6.30 -9.60
N GLN A 182 8.90 6.41 -10.40
CA GLN A 182 9.02 7.46 -11.41
C GLN A 182 8.22 7.17 -12.69
N SER A 183 7.88 5.91 -12.97
CA SER A 183 7.20 5.51 -14.20
C SER A 183 5.69 5.71 -14.15
N ILE A 184 5.05 5.57 -12.98
CA ILE A 184 3.59 5.69 -12.81
C ILE A 184 3.29 6.74 -11.74
N PRO A 185 3.09 8.02 -12.13
CA PRO A 185 2.94 9.12 -11.16
C PRO A 185 1.57 9.16 -10.47
N LYS A 186 0.58 8.39 -10.95
CA LYS A 186 -0.77 8.35 -10.36
C LYS A 186 -0.89 7.25 -9.30
N PHE A 187 -0.96 7.67 -8.05
CA PHE A 187 -0.97 6.79 -6.88
C PHE A 187 -2.14 5.80 -6.89
N GLY A 188 -3.38 6.26 -7.08
CA GLY A 188 -4.57 5.42 -7.02
C GLY A 188 -4.58 4.30 -8.05
N LYS A 189 -4.01 4.54 -9.23
CA LYS A 189 -3.89 3.52 -10.28
C LYS A 189 -2.98 2.37 -9.91
N VAL A 190 -1.84 2.69 -9.29
CA VAL A 190 -0.90 1.66 -8.79
C VAL A 190 -1.60 0.83 -7.72
N LEU A 191 -2.33 1.47 -6.80
CA LEU A 191 -3.07 0.76 -5.75
C LEU A 191 -4.09 -0.23 -6.34
N ASN A 192 -4.89 0.25 -7.29
CA ASN A 192 -5.94 -0.56 -7.93
C ASN A 192 -5.35 -1.76 -8.67
N LEU A 193 -4.27 -1.54 -9.42
CA LEU A 193 -3.61 -2.60 -10.18
C LEU A 193 -2.96 -3.64 -9.26
N VAL A 194 -2.14 -3.21 -8.30
CA VAL A 194 -1.39 -4.11 -7.41
C VAL A 194 -2.35 -4.86 -6.48
N GLY A 195 -3.38 -4.17 -5.97
CA GLY A 195 -4.43 -4.74 -5.14
C GLY A 195 -5.26 -5.79 -5.87
N GLY A 196 -5.80 -5.44 -7.04
CA GLY A 196 -6.63 -6.33 -7.85
C GLY A 196 -5.88 -7.54 -8.42
N SER A 197 -4.55 -7.45 -8.57
CA SER A 197 -3.72 -8.54 -9.11
C SER A 197 -2.95 -9.29 -8.02
N ALA A 198 -1.74 -8.84 -7.72
CA ALA A 198 -0.77 -9.54 -6.88
C ALA A 198 -1.29 -9.76 -5.46
N ILE A 199 -1.92 -8.76 -4.85
CA ILE A 199 -2.41 -8.86 -3.47
C ILE A 199 -3.65 -9.77 -3.41
N THR A 200 -4.58 -9.66 -4.35
CA THR A 200 -5.73 -10.58 -4.42
C THR A 200 -5.27 -12.05 -4.52
N LEU A 201 -4.26 -12.34 -5.34
CA LEU A 201 -3.70 -13.69 -5.44
C LEU A 201 -3.01 -14.14 -4.15
N THR A 202 -2.12 -13.31 -3.60
CA THR A 202 -1.28 -13.68 -2.45
C THR A 202 -2.01 -13.64 -1.11
N ALA A 203 -3.05 -12.84 -0.96
CA ALA A 203 -3.83 -12.71 0.28
C ALA A 203 -5.07 -13.62 0.33
N SER A 204 -5.63 -14.00 -0.82
CA SER A 204 -6.86 -14.82 -0.87
C SER A 204 -6.66 -16.17 -1.56
N VAL A 205 -6.17 -16.17 -2.80
CA VAL A 205 -6.20 -17.38 -3.65
C VAL A 205 -5.12 -18.38 -3.23
N PHE A 206 -3.86 -17.96 -3.18
CA PHE A 206 -2.73 -18.84 -2.88
C PHE A 206 -2.78 -19.43 -1.47
N PRO A 207 -3.10 -18.67 -0.39
CA PRO A 207 -3.21 -19.26 0.95
C PRO A 207 -4.25 -20.37 1.01
N CYS A 208 -5.39 -20.21 0.33
CA CYS A 208 -6.44 -21.24 0.29
C CYS A 208 -5.97 -22.51 -0.45
N ILE A 209 -5.30 -22.34 -1.60
CA ILE A 209 -4.75 -23.46 -2.38
C ILE A 209 -3.65 -24.18 -1.59
N PHE A 210 -2.73 -23.43 -0.98
CA PHE A 210 -1.62 -23.99 -0.21
C PHE A 210 -2.15 -24.73 1.02
N TYR A 211 -3.10 -24.16 1.75
CA TYR A 211 -3.73 -24.81 2.89
C TYR A 211 -4.42 -26.12 2.48
N TYR A 212 -5.21 -26.09 1.41
CA TYR A 212 -5.87 -27.30 0.88
C TYR A 212 -4.87 -28.37 0.46
N ARG A 213 -3.80 -27.99 -0.24
CA ARG A 213 -2.71 -28.89 -0.64
C ARG A 213 -2.00 -29.49 0.57
N LEU A 214 -1.62 -28.66 1.55
CA LEU A 214 -0.93 -29.10 2.76
C LEU A 214 -1.73 -30.12 3.55
N CYS A 215 -3.04 -29.92 3.72
CA CYS A 215 -3.90 -30.88 4.41
C CYS A 215 -4.20 -32.15 3.59
N SER A 216 -4.06 -32.09 2.25
CA SER A 216 -4.24 -33.25 1.38
C SER A 216 -2.98 -34.11 1.25
N LEU A 217 -1.81 -33.60 1.64
CA LEU A 217 -0.56 -34.36 1.60
C LEU A 217 -0.61 -35.47 2.65
N ARG A 218 -0.69 -36.72 2.18
CA ARG A 218 -0.55 -37.91 3.01
C ARG A 218 0.85 -38.46 2.79
N SER A 219 1.75 -38.21 3.74
CA SER A 219 3.12 -38.70 3.66
C SER A 219 3.38 -39.72 4.76
N HIS A 220 3.97 -40.83 4.36
CA HIS A 220 4.30 -41.96 5.23
C HIS A 220 5.59 -41.71 6.05
N ASP A 221 6.40 -40.72 5.64
CA ASP A 221 7.73 -40.41 6.21
C ASP A 221 7.79 -39.06 6.95
N LEU A 222 6.76 -38.22 6.82
CA LEU A 222 6.70 -36.89 7.41
C LEU A 222 5.93 -36.98 8.75
N LYS A 223 6.55 -36.58 9.87
CA LYS A 223 5.94 -36.48 11.23
C LYS A 223 4.83 -35.42 11.34
N TRP A 224 4.09 -35.16 10.27
CA TRP A 224 3.06 -34.13 10.22
C TRP A 224 1.74 -34.70 10.71
N PRO A 225 1.00 -34.00 11.57
CA PRO A 225 -0.30 -34.47 12.01
C PRO A 225 -1.26 -34.53 10.82
N GLU A 226 -1.91 -35.68 10.61
CA GLU A 226 -2.99 -35.79 9.61
C GLU A 226 -4.12 -34.82 10.00
N ARG A 227 -4.39 -33.83 9.14
CA ARG A 227 -5.48 -32.87 9.33
C ARG A 227 -6.54 -33.09 8.27
N ARG A 228 -7.74 -33.49 8.69
CA ARG A 228 -8.89 -33.60 7.79
C ARG A 228 -9.69 -32.30 7.83
N ILE A 229 -9.79 -31.63 6.68
CA ILE A 229 -10.61 -30.43 6.53
C ILE A 229 -12.09 -30.85 6.49
N PRO A 230 -12.97 -30.31 7.36
CA PRO A 230 -14.40 -30.56 7.30
C PRO A 230 -15.03 -29.97 6.03
N ILE A 231 -16.20 -30.47 5.63
CA ILE A 231 -16.83 -30.11 4.36
C ILE A 231 -17.14 -28.60 4.27
N HIS A 232 -17.57 -27.97 5.37
CA HIS A 232 -17.89 -26.54 5.39
C HIS A 232 -16.66 -25.65 5.15
N GLU A 233 -15.51 -25.99 5.74
CA GLU A 233 -14.25 -25.27 5.48
C GLU A 233 -13.82 -25.43 4.02
N LYS A 234 -13.99 -26.61 3.42
CA LYS A 234 -13.70 -26.81 1.99
C LYS A 234 -14.55 -25.91 1.10
N ILE A 235 -15.85 -25.80 1.40
CA ILE A 235 -16.77 -24.92 0.66
C ILE A 235 -16.29 -23.46 0.80
N TYR A 236 -15.95 -23.04 2.03
CA TYR A 236 -15.47 -21.68 2.29
C TYR A 236 -14.19 -21.35 1.50
N LEU A 237 -13.21 -22.26 1.47
CA LEU A 237 -11.98 -22.11 0.69
C LEU A 237 -12.25 -21.99 -0.81
N ILE A 238 -13.14 -22.82 -1.36
CA ILE A 238 -13.51 -22.76 -2.79
C ILE A 238 -14.19 -21.44 -3.12
N VAL A 239 -15.10 -20.97 -2.26
CA VAL A 239 -15.78 -19.68 -2.45
C VAL A 239 -14.78 -18.53 -2.46
N ILE A 240 -13.80 -18.50 -1.53
CA ILE A 240 -12.75 -17.47 -1.51
C ILE A 240 -11.91 -17.53 -2.80
N ILE A 241 -11.53 -18.71 -3.26
CA ILE A 241 -10.74 -18.87 -4.49
C ILE A 241 -11.52 -18.32 -5.69
N VAL A 242 -12.79 -18.71 -5.84
CA VAL A 242 -13.63 -18.28 -6.97
C VAL A 242 -13.83 -16.76 -6.93
N TYR A 243 -14.18 -16.21 -5.76
CA TYR A 243 -14.36 -14.77 -5.60
C TYR A 243 -13.07 -13.98 -5.84
N GLY A 244 -11.94 -14.47 -5.33
CA GLY A 244 -10.62 -13.87 -5.53
C GLY A 244 -10.20 -13.88 -7.01
N ILE A 245 -10.43 -14.98 -7.73
CA ILE A 245 -10.12 -15.06 -9.17
C ILE A 245 -11.03 -14.12 -9.97
N LEU A 246 -12.35 -14.21 -9.79
CA LEU A 246 -13.31 -13.41 -10.56
C LEU A 246 -13.15 -11.91 -10.24
N GLY A 247 -13.14 -11.55 -8.96
CA GLY A 247 -12.94 -10.18 -8.50
C GLY A 247 -11.59 -9.61 -8.92
N GLY A 248 -10.52 -10.39 -8.75
CA GLY A 248 -9.17 -9.98 -9.12
C GLY A 248 -8.99 -9.79 -10.62
N CYS A 249 -9.53 -10.69 -11.45
CA CYS A 249 -9.50 -10.53 -12.91
C CYS A 249 -10.27 -9.28 -13.36
N MET A 250 -11.47 -9.05 -12.83
CA MET A 250 -12.29 -7.88 -13.18
C MET A 250 -11.67 -6.57 -12.68
N SER A 251 -11.11 -6.57 -11.47
CA SER A 251 -10.38 -5.43 -10.89
C SER A 251 -9.12 -5.10 -11.68
N THR A 252 -8.32 -6.11 -12.02
CA THR A 252 -7.12 -5.94 -12.83
C THR A 252 -7.47 -5.42 -14.22
N TYR A 253 -8.51 -5.97 -14.86
CA TYR A 253 -8.97 -5.47 -16.16
C TYR A 253 -9.42 -4.02 -16.09
N ALA A 254 -10.20 -3.65 -15.07
CA ALA A 254 -10.64 -2.27 -14.85
C ALA A 254 -9.44 -1.32 -14.64
N ALA A 255 -8.46 -1.72 -13.82
CA ALA A 255 -7.25 -0.95 -13.55
C ALA A 255 -6.37 -0.78 -14.80
N VAL A 256 -6.16 -1.83 -15.59
CA VAL A 256 -5.41 -1.75 -16.85
C VAL A 256 -6.11 -0.83 -17.85
N LYS A 257 -7.44 -0.93 -17.96
CA LYS A 257 -8.22 -0.03 -18.81
C LYS A 257 -8.07 1.42 -18.38
N ASP A 258 -8.18 1.70 -17.08
CA ASP A 258 -8.04 3.05 -16.51
C ASP A 258 -6.62 3.64 -16.69
N ILE A 259 -5.58 2.80 -16.65
CA ILE A 259 -4.19 3.18 -16.96
C ILE A 259 -4.01 3.44 -18.48
N ALA A 260 -4.67 2.67 -19.34
CA ALA A 260 -4.53 2.78 -20.79
C ALA A 260 -5.28 3.98 -21.39
N GLU A 261 -6.13 4.67 -20.64
CA GLU A 261 -6.86 5.82 -21.15
C GLU A 261 -5.92 7.01 -21.48
N PRO A 262 -6.10 7.73 -22.60
CA PRO A 262 -5.16 8.78 -23.04
C PRO A 262 -5.04 9.99 -22.09
N LYS A 263 -6.11 10.35 -21.35
CA LYS A 263 -6.12 11.45 -20.36
C LYS A 263 -5.30 11.15 -19.10
N SER A 264 -4.65 10.00 -19.10
CA SER A 264 -4.23 9.29 -17.92
C SER A 264 -2.70 9.11 -17.92
N PHE A 265 -2.05 9.41 -19.06
CA PHE A 265 -0.62 9.38 -19.27
C PHE A 265 0.01 10.75 -18.98
N VAL A 266 0.78 10.83 -17.90
CA VAL A 266 1.72 11.93 -17.65
C VAL A 266 3.10 11.35 -17.95
N PRO A 267 3.87 11.93 -18.90
CA PRO A 267 5.18 11.37 -19.26
C PRO A 267 6.10 11.34 -18.04
N PRO A 268 6.90 10.27 -17.85
CA PRO A 268 7.83 10.20 -16.75
C PRO A 268 8.84 11.34 -16.78
N CYS A 269 9.24 11.83 -15.61
CA CYS A 269 10.15 12.98 -15.46
C CYS A 269 11.48 12.82 -16.22
N TYR A 270 11.99 11.59 -16.35
CA TYR A 270 13.24 11.28 -17.04
C TYR A 270 13.12 11.26 -18.58
N VAL A 271 11.89 11.25 -19.11
CA VAL A 271 11.64 11.38 -20.56
C VAL A 271 11.54 12.85 -20.97
N ASN A 272 11.17 13.74 -20.05
CA ASN A 272 10.93 15.15 -20.33
C ASN A 272 11.82 16.10 -19.50
N LEU A 273 13.15 15.94 -19.62
CA LEU A 273 14.13 16.88 -19.07
C LEU A 273 14.06 18.29 -19.73
N THR A 274 13.33 18.44 -20.84
CA THR A 274 13.28 19.68 -21.63
C THR A 274 12.05 20.55 -21.33
N ALA A 275 11.03 20.03 -20.65
CA ALA A 275 9.87 20.84 -20.21
C ALA A 275 10.21 21.82 -19.08
N GLU A 276 11.31 21.60 -18.35
CA GLU A 276 11.78 22.51 -17.30
C GLU A 276 12.22 23.89 -17.86
N ASN A 277 12.59 23.97 -19.15
CA ASN A 277 13.06 25.21 -19.78
C ASN A 277 12.00 25.99 -20.56
N ASN A 278 10.83 25.42 -20.85
CA ASN A 278 9.80 26.11 -21.66
C ASN A 278 8.62 26.68 -20.84
N ASP A 279 8.44 26.26 -19.59
CA ASP A 279 7.41 26.83 -18.69
C ASP A 279 7.76 28.26 -18.22
N SER A 280 8.99 28.74 -18.42
CA SER A 280 9.37 30.12 -18.05
C SER A 280 9.00 31.17 -19.12
N LYS A 281 8.29 30.80 -20.19
CA LYS A 281 7.91 31.72 -21.28
C LYS A 281 6.45 31.70 -21.72
N VAL A 282 5.57 30.93 -21.07
CA VAL A 282 4.14 30.86 -21.45
C VAL A 282 3.23 30.97 -20.22
N ASP A 283 3.44 32.00 -19.39
CA ASP A 283 2.51 32.37 -18.32
C ASP A 283 2.06 33.82 -18.50
N ASP A 284 1.20 34.06 -19.50
CA ASP A 284 0.27 35.20 -19.50
C ASP A 284 -1.02 34.80 -20.24
N GLU A 285 -1.81 33.91 -19.62
CA GLU A 285 -3.29 33.86 -19.67
C GLU A 285 -3.83 32.52 -19.09
N SER A 286 -4.50 32.58 -17.93
CA SER A 286 -5.43 31.56 -17.36
C SER A 286 -4.83 30.35 -16.58
N PRO A 287 -5.58 29.68 -15.67
CA PRO A 287 -5.51 29.94 -14.23
C PRO A 287 -4.86 28.80 -13.43
N LYS A 288 -3.88 29.17 -12.59
CA LYS A 288 -3.42 28.54 -11.33
C LYS A 288 -3.93 27.12 -11.01
N GLU A 289 -3.41 26.09 -11.67
CA GLU A 289 -3.58 24.69 -11.22
C GLU A 289 -2.27 23.91 -11.09
N THR A 290 -1.14 24.43 -11.61
CA THR A 290 0.11 23.65 -11.74
C THR A 290 1.16 23.87 -10.65
N ASN A 291 0.95 24.77 -9.69
CA ASN A 291 1.94 25.07 -8.64
C ASN A 291 1.78 24.24 -7.35
N ARG A 292 0.73 23.41 -7.22
CA ARG A 292 0.42 22.73 -5.95
C ARG A 292 0.94 21.30 -5.85
N GLU A 293 1.06 20.60 -6.99
CA GLU A 293 1.68 19.27 -7.05
C GLU A 293 3.20 19.32 -6.81
N ARG A 294 3.86 20.41 -7.25
CA ARG A 294 5.33 20.56 -7.17
C ARG A 294 5.86 20.59 -5.71
N SER A 295 5.07 21.08 -4.75
CA SER A 295 5.46 21.10 -3.33
C SER A 295 5.52 19.71 -2.69
N GLY A 296 4.74 18.74 -3.18
CA GLY A 296 4.81 17.35 -2.73
C GLY A 296 6.07 16.66 -3.25
N TYR A 297 6.36 16.81 -4.54
CA TYR A 297 7.53 16.21 -5.19
C TYR A 297 8.87 16.76 -4.66
N SER A 298 8.94 18.06 -4.34
CA SER A 298 10.14 18.63 -3.72
C SER A 298 10.42 18.07 -2.32
N LEU A 299 9.39 17.73 -1.54
CA LEU A 299 9.55 17.07 -0.23
C LEU A 299 10.00 15.61 -0.40
N TRP A 300 9.46 14.89 -1.39
CA TRP A 300 9.85 13.51 -1.71
C TRP A 300 11.29 13.42 -2.21
N ILE A 301 11.72 14.35 -3.08
CA ILE A 301 13.10 14.43 -3.56
C ILE A 301 14.04 14.88 -2.42
N ALA A 302 13.63 15.82 -1.55
CA ALA A 302 14.43 16.21 -0.40
C ALA A 302 14.61 15.08 0.63
N VAL A 303 13.59 14.24 0.86
CA VAL A 303 13.68 13.06 1.74
C VAL A 303 14.56 11.95 1.13
N ILE A 304 14.58 11.81 -0.19
CA ILE A 304 15.47 10.88 -0.90
C ILE A 304 16.92 11.41 -0.96
N LEU A 305 17.12 12.73 -1.06
CA LEU A 305 18.45 13.36 -1.12
C LEU A 305 19.12 13.53 0.25
N LEU A 306 18.38 13.50 1.36
CA LEU A 306 18.96 13.55 2.72
C LEU A 306 19.65 12.24 3.17
N ARG A 307 19.95 11.31 2.25
CA ARG A 307 20.69 10.07 2.54
C ARG A 307 21.70 9.68 1.47
N VAL A 308 22.36 10.66 0.87
CA VAL A 308 23.68 10.49 0.27
C VAL A 308 24.66 11.39 1.03
N GLU A 309 24.91 11.03 2.29
CA GLU A 309 26.14 11.25 3.06
C GLU A 309 26.08 10.36 4.31
#